data_AF-A0A1F5G332-F1
#
_entry.id   AF-A0A1F5G332-F1
#
_cell.length_a   1.000
_cell.length_b   1.000
_cell.length_c   1.000
_cell.angle_alpha   90.00
_cell.angle_beta   90.00
_cell.angle_gamma   90.00
#
_symmetry.space_group_name_H-M   'P 1'
#
loop_
_entity.id
_entity.type
_entity.pdbx_description
1 polymer ?
#
loop_
_entity_poly.entity_id
_entity_poly.type
_entity_poly.pdbx_seq_one_letter_code
_entity_poly.pdbx_strand_id
1 'polypeptide(L)'
;MNLKKDLAIVVGLFLLIAILIVFGKNFTSTTFITNNPIGTRSAQTREATPSYTNGKLNVKINNLTILAEVAKDDKIKTKGLAKRDELPIGEGMLFVFDKSGQHRIWMKDMRFPIDIIWIDSTKKIVDIKQNAVIEPNKDDDALTIYSPKTEALYILEINAGLASLNNLAIGSLVEFEL
;
A
#
# COMPACT_ATOMS: atom_id res chain seq x y z
N MET A 1 -35.47 16.12 -23.35
CA MET A 1 -34.77 16.71 -22.19
C MET A 1 -35.84 17.14 -21.20
N ASN A 2 -35.84 16.56 -19.99
CA ASN A 2 -36.95 16.74 -19.05
C ASN A 2 -36.57 17.84 -18.08
N LEU A 3 -36.95 19.07 -18.41
CA LEU A 3 -36.46 20.33 -17.81
C LEU A 3 -36.55 20.34 -16.26
N LYS A 4 -37.50 19.60 -15.67
CA LYS A 4 -37.64 19.47 -14.21
C LYS A 4 -36.58 18.56 -13.58
N LYS A 5 -36.18 17.48 -14.28
CA LYS A 5 -35.13 16.55 -13.82
C LYS A 5 -33.74 17.19 -13.95
N ASP A 6 -33.51 17.92 -15.03
CA ASP A 6 -32.22 18.58 -15.27
C ASP A 6 -31.98 19.73 -14.27
N LEU A 7 -33.04 20.46 -13.89
CA LEU A 7 -32.96 21.49 -12.85
C LEU A 7 -32.63 20.91 -11.46
N ALA A 8 -33.21 19.75 -11.11
CA ALA A 8 -32.94 19.10 -9.82
C ALA A 8 -31.48 18.63 -9.71
N ILE A 9 -30.89 18.14 -10.80
CA ILE A 9 -29.49 17.69 -10.84
C ILE A 9 -28.54 18.89 -10.69
N VAL A 10 -28.79 19.99 -11.40
CA VAL A 10 -27.94 21.19 -11.32
C VAL A 10 -28.01 21.83 -9.92
N VAL A 11 -29.20 21.90 -9.32
CA VAL A 11 -29.36 22.41 -7.95
C VAL A 11 -28.67 21.49 -6.93
N GLY A 12 -28.78 20.17 -7.09
CA GLY A 12 -28.09 19.20 -6.23
C GLY A 12 -26.56 19.32 -6.29
N LEU A 13 -25.99 19.46 -7.50
CA LEU A 13 -24.55 19.63 -7.70
C LEU A 13 -24.04 20.95 -7.11
N PHE A 14 -24.82 22.03 -7.25
CA PHE A 14 -24.47 23.34 -6.69
C PHE A 14 -24.47 23.32 -5.15
N LEU A 15 -25.43 22.63 -4.53
CA LEU A 15 -25.48 22.45 -3.08
C LEU A 15 -24.31 21.59 -2.56
N LEU A 16 -23.91 20.54 -3.29
CA LEU A 16 -22.76 19.71 -2.91
C LEU A 16 -21.44 20.51 -2.92
N ILE A 17 -21.22 21.34 -3.94
CA ILE A 17 -20.03 22.19 -4.07
C ILE A 17 -20.03 23.27 -2.97
N ALA A 18 -21.18 23.86 -2.66
CA ALA A 18 -21.30 24.84 -1.57
C ALA A 18 -20.93 24.25 -0.21
N ILE A 19 -21.32 23.00 0.07
CA ILE A 19 -20.93 22.28 1.30
C ILE A 19 -19.42 22.07 1.34
N LEU A 20 -18.78 21.65 0.25
CA LEU A 20 -17.32 21.45 0.21
C LEU A 20 -16.54 22.77 0.43
N ILE A 21 -17.06 23.91 -0.05
CA ILE A 21 -16.43 25.22 0.17
C ILE A 21 -16.60 25.71 1.62
N VAL A 22 -17.75 25.43 2.25
CA VAL A 22 -18.00 25.81 3.65
C VAL A 22 -17.19 24.95 4.62
N PHE A 23 -17.07 23.64 4.37
CA PHE A 23 -16.34 22.72 5.24
C PHE A 23 -14.83 22.64 4.93
N GLY A 24 -14.39 22.96 3.71
CA GLY A 24 -12.98 22.90 3.28
C GLY A 24 -12.10 24.09 3.72
N LYS A 25 -12.66 25.12 4.35
CA LYS A 25 -11.93 26.35 4.73
C LYS A 25 -11.26 26.33 6.11
N ASN A 26 -11.38 25.25 6.88
CA ASN A 26 -10.94 25.22 8.28
C ASN A 26 -9.63 24.46 8.55
N PHE A 27 -8.76 24.28 7.55
CA PHE A 27 -7.41 23.76 7.81
C PHE A 27 -6.35 24.81 7.46
N THR A 28 -6.18 25.78 8.35
CA THR A 28 -5.02 26.67 8.37
C THR A 28 -4.46 26.64 9.78
N SER A 29 -3.38 25.87 9.97
CA SER A 29 -2.54 25.99 11.15
C SER A 29 -1.23 26.64 10.73
N THR A 30 -1.19 27.95 10.85
CA THR A 30 0.05 28.74 10.86
C THR A 30 0.40 29.02 12.32
N THR A 31 1.62 28.67 12.73
CA THR A 31 2.28 29.35 13.83
C THR A 31 3.72 29.63 13.38
N PHE A 32 3.99 30.90 13.10
CA PHE A 32 5.33 31.47 12.98
C PHE A 32 5.70 32.17 14.29
N ILE A 33 6.99 32.53 14.41
CA ILE A 33 7.73 33.30 15.44
C ILE A 33 8.55 32.34 16.34
N THR A 34 9.89 32.37 16.36
CA THR A 34 10.76 33.53 16.65
C THR A 34 12.16 33.39 16.03
N ASN A 35 12.73 34.52 15.59
CA ASN A 35 14.13 34.69 15.17
C ASN A 35 15.02 34.95 16.39
N ASN A 36 16.22 34.36 16.43
CA ASN A 36 17.41 35.05 16.95
C ASN A 36 18.72 34.43 16.37
N PRO A 37 19.83 35.18 16.32
CA PRO A 37 20.81 35.10 15.24
C PRO A 37 21.99 34.14 15.48
N ILE A 38 22.50 33.64 14.34
CA ILE A 38 23.89 33.32 14.00
C ILE A 38 24.75 32.73 15.13
N GLY A 39 24.74 31.40 15.20
CA GLY A 39 25.81 30.58 15.73
C GLY A 39 26.39 29.71 14.60
N THR A 40 27.67 29.89 14.33
CA THR A 40 28.44 29.34 13.22
C THR A 40 28.63 27.81 13.33
N ARG A 41 28.42 27.10 12.19
CA ARG A 41 29.08 25.85 11.76
C ARG A 41 28.78 24.54 12.50
N SER A 42 27.92 23.73 11.88
CA SER A 42 28.27 22.37 11.43
C SER A 42 27.17 21.85 10.49
N ALA A 43 27.56 21.49 9.26
CA ALA A 43 26.70 20.76 8.34
C ALA A 43 26.53 19.35 8.89
N GLN A 44 25.44 19.12 9.62
CA GLN A 44 25.02 17.80 10.03
C GLN A 44 23.96 17.32 9.03
N THR A 45 24.41 16.46 8.10
CA THR A 45 23.56 15.68 7.22
C THR A 45 22.50 15.00 8.07
N ARG A 46 21.25 15.47 7.95
CA ARG A 46 20.11 14.79 8.57
C ARG A 46 19.94 13.47 7.84
N GLU A 47 20.45 12.39 8.40
CA GLU A 47 20.04 11.05 8.01
C GLU A 47 18.52 10.98 8.16
N ALA A 48 17.81 10.73 7.05
CA ALA A 48 16.38 10.58 7.06
C ALA A 48 16.05 9.34 7.91
N THR A 49 15.56 9.54 9.13
CA THR A 49 15.00 8.45 9.93
C THR A 49 13.86 7.81 9.14
N PRO A 50 13.87 6.49 8.92
CA PRO A 50 12.81 5.84 8.18
C PRO A 50 11.49 6.02 8.91
N SER A 51 10.45 6.39 8.17
CA SER A 51 9.12 6.73 8.69
C SER A 51 8.34 5.47 9.07
N TYR A 52 8.88 4.69 10.01
CA TYR A 52 8.20 3.56 10.62
C TYR A 52 7.33 4.06 11.77
N THR A 53 6.01 3.90 11.66
CA THR A 53 5.12 4.05 12.82
C THR A 53 4.62 2.67 13.21
N ASN A 54 5.05 2.17 14.37
CA ASN A 54 4.61 0.89 14.92
C ASN A 54 4.78 -0.30 13.93
N GLY A 55 5.91 -0.36 13.22
CA GLY A 55 6.19 -1.42 12.25
C GLY A 55 5.38 -1.34 10.94
N LYS A 56 4.60 -0.28 10.74
CA LYS A 56 3.89 0.01 9.49
C LYS A 56 4.49 1.20 8.75
N LEU A 57 4.31 1.24 7.42
CA LEU A 57 4.65 2.37 6.55
C LEU A 57 3.62 2.54 5.43
N ASN A 58 3.61 3.70 4.77
CA ASN A 58 2.79 3.91 3.57
C ASN A 58 3.53 3.43 2.33
N VAL A 59 2.91 2.52 1.58
CA VAL A 59 3.30 2.11 0.24
C VAL A 59 2.37 2.77 -0.77
N LYS A 60 2.92 3.52 -1.72
CA LYS A 60 2.14 4.20 -2.75
C LYS A 60 2.45 3.63 -4.13
N ILE A 61 1.40 3.40 -4.92
CA ILE A 61 1.51 2.96 -6.31
C ILE A 61 0.39 3.61 -7.09
N ASN A 62 0.71 4.41 -8.11
CA ASN A 62 -0.28 5.26 -8.79
C ASN A 62 -1.06 6.11 -7.76
N ASN A 63 -2.40 5.96 -7.72
CA ASN A 63 -3.29 6.63 -6.76
C ASN A 63 -3.61 5.77 -5.51
N LEU A 64 -3.10 4.55 -5.44
CA LEU A 64 -3.32 3.64 -4.32
C LEU A 64 -2.32 3.94 -3.22
N THR A 65 -2.80 4.13 -1.98
CA THR A 65 -1.96 4.18 -0.78
C THR A 65 -2.36 3.03 0.14
N ILE A 66 -1.37 2.24 0.55
CA ILE A 66 -1.53 1.10 1.44
C ILE A 66 -0.72 1.35 2.71
N LEU A 67 -1.36 1.27 3.88
CA LEU A 67 -0.67 1.20 5.16
C LEU A 67 -0.20 -0.24 5.38
N ALA A 68 1.05 -0.52 5.05
CA ALA A 68 1.60 -1.86 5.06
C ALA A 68 2.34 -2.17 6.37
N GLU A 69 2.02 -3.30 7.00
CA GLU A 69 2.88 -3.90 8.03
C GLU A 69 4.16 -4.46 7.40
N VAL A 70 5.31 -4.20 8.01
CA VAL A 70 6.62 -4.55 7.43
C VAL A 70 7.12 -5.87 8.01
N ALA A 71 7.30 -6.87 7.14
CA ALA A 71 7.81 -8.19 7.47
C ALA A 71 9.27 -8.34 7.03
N LYS A 72 10.21 -8.07 7.96
CA LYS A 72 11.66 -8.28 7.76
C LYS A 72 12.13 -9.63 8.33
N ASP A 73 11.66 -9.97 9.52
CA ASP A 73 12.04 -11.21 10.22
C ASP A 73 11.43 -12.44 9.57
N ASP A 74 12.19 -13.53 9.45
CA ASP A 74 11.73 -14.79 8.84
C ASP A 74 10.47 -15.32 9.51
N LYS A 75 10.35 -15.20 10.83
CA LYS A 75 9.13 -15.60 11.56
C LYS A 75 7.90 -14.82 11.11
N ILE A 76 8.04 -13.51 10.89
CA ILE A 76 6.95 -12.65 10.44
C ILE A 76 6.63 -12.96 8.97
N LYS A 77 7.66 -13.12 8.12
CA LYS A 77 7.48 -13.49 6.70
C LYS A 77 6.80 -14.85 6.54
N THR A 78 7.17 -15.88 7.32
CA THR A 78 6.52 -17.19 7.24
C THR A 78 5.07 -17.15 7.71
N LYS A 79 4.76 -16.35 8.74
CA LYS A 79 3.39 -16.19 9.23
C LYS A 79 2.53 -15.40 8.25
N GLY A 80 3.05 -14.31 7.69
CA GLY A 80 2.34 -13.42 6.78
C GLY A 80 0.96 -13.00 7.31
N LEU A 81 -0.04 -13.13 6.45
CA LEU A 81 -1.46 -12.87 6.75
C LEU A 81 -2.23 -14.11 7.26
N ALA A 82 -1.56 -15.24 7.48
CA ALA A 82 -2.20 -16.49 7.90
C ALA A 82 -3.05 -16.31 9.16
N LYS A 83 -4.20 -17.02 9.20
CA LYS A 83 -5.16 -17.08 10.31
C LYS A 83 -5.83 -15.75 10.66
N ARG A 84 -5.57 -14.66 9.94
CA ARG A 84 -6.37 -13.43 10.04
C ARG A 84 -7.73 -13.67 9.42
N ASP A 85 -8.78 -13.11 10.00
CA ASP A 85 -10.14 -13.21 9.46
C ASP A 85 -10.34 -12.30 8.25
N GLU A 86 -9.66 -11.15 8.25
CA GLU A 86 -9.71 -10.17 7.17
C GLU A 86 -8.41 -9.35 7.10
N LEU A 87 -8.27 -8.62 6.00
CA LEU A 87 -7.33 -7.52 5.84
C LEU A 87 -8.16 -6.26 5.61
N PRO A 88 -8.09 -5.24 6.48
CA PRO A 88 -8.81 -3.99 6.28
C PRO A 88 -8.46 -3.34 4.93
N ILE A 89 -9.46 -2.78 4.25
CA ILE A 89 -9.23 -2.07 2.98
C ILE A 89 -8.27 -0.91 3.22
N GLY A 90 -7.24 -0.80 2.39
CA GLY A 90 -6.19 0.20 2.52
C GLY A 90 -5.04 -0.23 3.44
N GLU A 91 -5.09 -1.43 4.02
CA GLU A 91 -3.95 -2.06 4.68
C GLU A 91 -3.33 -3.16 3.80
N GLY A 92 -2.10 -3.54 4.16
CA GLY A 92 -1.38 -4.61 3.49
C GLY A 92 -0.20 -5.11 4.30
N MET A 93 0.62 -5.94 3.68
CA MET A 93 1.88 -6.40 4.25
C MET A 93 2.99 -6.27 3.21
N LEU A 94 4.10 -5.62 3.61
CA LEU A 94 5.31 -5.46 2.80
C LEU A 94 6.40 -6.40 3.34
N PHE A 95 6.70 -7.44 2.59
CA PHE A 95 7.80 -8.35 2.86
C PHE A 95 9.09 -7.75 2.29
N VAL A 96 10.13 -7.73 3.12
CA VAL A 96 11.45 -7.20 2.76
C VAL A 96 12.47 -8.32 2.85
N PHE A 97 13.18 -8.57 1.76
CA PHE A 97 14.19 -9.62 1.68
C PHE A 97 15.59 -9.02 1.61
N ASP A 98 16.60 -9.72 2.13
CA ASP A 98 17.98 -9.24 2.13
C ASP A 98 18.65 -9.32 0.76
N LYS A 99 18.11 -10.18 -0.12
CA LYS A 99 18.64 -10.43 -1.47
C LYS A 99 17.50 -10.53 -2.47
N SER A 100 17.75 -10.04 -3.67
CA SER A 100 16.88 -10.28 -4.82
C SER A 100 16.79 -11.79 -5.10
N GLY A 101 15.59 -12.25 -5.42
CA GLY A 101 15.36 -13.65 -5.75
C GLY A 101 13.91 -13.92 -6.17
N GLN A 102 13.63 -15.15 -6.60
CA GLN A 102 12.27 -15.59 -6.92
C GLN A 102 11.52 -15.98 -5.63
N HIS A 103 11.23 -14.99 -4.79
CA HIS A 103 10.54 -15.19 -3.52
C HIS A 103 9.12 -15.70 -3.75
N ARG A 104 8.81 -16.88 -3.18
CA ARG A 104 7.55 -17.59 -3.43
C ARG A 104 6.56 -17.34 -2.31
N ILE A 105 5.27 -17.33 -2.66
CA ILE A 105 4.16 -17.17 -1.74
C ILE A 105 3.22 -18.36 -1.86
N TRP A 106 2.66 -18.76 -0.74
CA TRP A 106 1.60 -19.76 -0.62
C TRP A 106 0.43 -19.17 0.18
N MET A 107 -0.71 -19.85 0.15
CA MET A 107 -1.94 -19.39 0.84
C MET A 107 -2.26 -20.25 2.06
N LYS A 108 -1.24 -20.86 2.68
CA LYS A 108 -1.40 -21.71 3.86
C LYS A 108 -2.13 -20.96 4.99
N ASP A 109 -3.17 -21.57 5.54
CA ASP A 109 -4.00 -21.02 6.63
C ASP A 109 -4.63 -19.63 6.33
N MET A 110 -4.72 -19.22 5.06
CA MET A 110 -5.39 -17.97 4.67
C MET A 110 -6.92 -18.12 4.71
N ARG A 111 -7.62 -17.06 5.14
CA ARG A 111 -9.10 -17.01 5.22
C ARG A 111 -9.74 -16.07 4.21
N PHE A 112 -8.94 -15.34 3.44
CA PHE A 112 -9.39 -14.42 2.40
C PHE A 112 -8.40 -14.39 1.23
N PRO A 113 -8.86 -14.06 0.02
CA PRO A 113 -8.00 -13.93 -1.15
C PRO A 113 -7.21 -12.62 -1.13
N ILE A 114 -6.03 -12.63 -1.75
CA ILE A 114 -5.14 -11.46 -1.86
C ILE A 114 -4.65 -11.25 -3.30
N ASP A 115 -4.22 -10.03 -3.60
CA ASP A 115 -3.31 -9.77 -4.71
C ASP A 115 -1.87 -9.78 -4.18
N ILE A 116 -0.96 -10.42 -4.93
CA ILE A 116 0.46 -10.52 -4.61
C ILE A 116 1.24 -9.71 -5.64
N ILE A 117 1.97 -8.70 -5.19
CA ILE A 117 2.76 -7.80 -6.04
C ILE A 117 4.24 -7.99 -5.73
N TRP A 118 4.99 -8.49 -6.71
CA TRP A 118 6.44 -8.62 -6.59
C TRP A 118 7.14 -7.36 -7.12
N ILE A 119 8.11 -6.87 -6.36
CA ILE A 119 8.76 -5.58 -6.59
C ILE A 119 10.29 -5.77 -6.56
N ASP A 120 11.00 -5.24 -7.56
CA ASP A 120 12.46 -5.32 -7.63
C ASP A 120 13.18 -4.33 -6.70
N SER A 121 14.51 -4.42 -6.68
CA SER A 121 15.38 -3.52 -5.90
C SER A 121 15.31 -2.05 -6.33
N THR A 122 14.85 -1.76 -7.56
CA THR A 122 14.63 -0.41 -8.07
C THR A 122 13.22 0.12 -7.75
N LYS A 123 12.48 -0.62 -6.92
CA LYS A 123 11.09 -0.35 -6.51
C LYS A 123 10.10 -0.35 -7.68
N LYS A 124 10.33 -1.19 -8.71
CA LYS A 124 9.35 -1.40 -9.78
C LYS A 124 8.65 -2.73 -9.64
N ILE A 125 7.35 -2.76 -9.96
CA ILE A 125 6.59 -4.01 -10.03
C ILE A 125 7.19 -4.87 -11.14
N VAL A 126 7.52 -6.12 -10.84
CA VAL A 126 8.03 -7.10 -11.82
C VAL A 126 7.03 -8.19 -12.14
N ASP A 127 6.12 -8.49 -11.22
CA ASP A 127 5.03 -9.44 -11.46
C ASP A 127 3.83 -9.15 -10.55
N ILE A 128 2.65 -9.59 -10.97
CA ILE A 128 1.41 -9.45 -10.21
C ILE A 128 0.62 -10.74 -10.32
N LYS A 129 0.35 -11.39 -9.19
CA LYS A 129 -0.66 -12.44 -9.10
C LYS A 129 -1.92 -11.84 -8.50
N GLN A 130 -2.89 -11.59 -9.37
CA GLN A 130 -4.22 -11.17 -8.95
C GLN A 130 -5.02 -12.36 -8.42
N ASN A 131 -5.86 -12.11 -7.42
CA ASN A 131 -6.82 -13.06 -6.87
C ASN A 131 -6.20 -14.42 -6.54
N ALA A 132 -5.11 -14.44 -5.76
CA ALA A 132 -4.65 -15.66 -5.12
C ALA A 132 -5.77 -16.16 -4.19
N VAL A 133 -6.26 -17.38 -4.45
CA VAL A 133 -7.44 -17.93 -3.79
C VAL A 133 -7.05 -18.70 -2.55
N ILE A 134 -7.97 -18.77 -1.59
CA ILE A 134 -7.82 -19.67 -0.44
C ILE A 134 -7.93 -21.12 -0.89
N GLU A 135 -7.21 -22.02 -0.23
CA GLU A 135 -7.18 -23.44 -0.54
C GLU A 135 -7.57 -24.27 0.69
N PRO A 136 -8.84 -24.16 1.15
CA PRO A 136 -9.27 -24.90 2.32
C PRO A 136 -9.19 -26.41 2.06
N ASN A 137 -8.80 -27.16 3.09
CA ASN A 137 -8.73 -28.62 3.07
C ASN A 137 -7.72 -29.22 2.09
N LYS A 138 -6.68 -28.48 1.70
CA LYS A 138 -5.50 -29.05 1.03
C LYS A 138 -4.40 -29.32 2.05
N ASP A 139 -3.70 -30.43 1.87
CA ASP A 139 -2.45 -30.71 2.57
C ASP A 139 -1.36 -29.72 2.13
N ASP A 140 -0.41 -29.45 3.04
CA ASP A 140 0.62 -28.42 2.84
C ASP A 140 1.46 -28.62 1.57
N ASP A 141 1.73 -29.88 1.21
CA ASP A 141 2.53 -30.27 0.04
C ASP A 141 1.75 -30.15 -1.29
N ALA A 142 0.43 -30.03 -1.22
CA ALA A 142 -0.47 -29.84 -2.36
C ALA A 142 -0.90 -28.37 -2.57
N LEU A 143 -0.43 -27.44 -1.73
CA LEU A 143 -0.75 -26.03 -1.84
C LEU A 143 -0.14 -25.41 -3.11
N THR A 144 -0.87 -24.46 -3.68
CA THR A 144 -0.36 -23.70 -4.82
C THR A 144 0.77 -22.79 -4.36
N ILE A 145 1.91 -22.88 -5.04
CA ILE A 145 3.06 -22.01 -4.81
C ILE A 145 3.13 -20.97 -5.93
N TYR A 146 2.86 -19.72 -5.60
CA TYR A 146 2.99 -18.59 -6.51
C TYR A 146 4.43 -18.09 -6.54
N SER A 147 4.98 -17.89 -7.74
CA SER A 147 6.35 -17.45 -7.96
C SER A 147 6.38 -16.35 -9.02
N PRO A 148 7.23 -15.32 -8.86
CA PRO A 148 7.39 -14.30 -9.88
C PRO A 148 8.20 -14.84 -11.06
N LYS A 149 7.96 -14.27 -12.25
CA LYS A 149 8.76 -14.58 -13.45
C LYS A 149 10.23 -14.16 -13.32
N THR A 150 10.51 -13.10 -12.57
CA THR A 150 11.86 -12.55 -12.38
C THR A 150 12.16 -12.33 -10.91
N GLU A 151 13.40 -11.95 -10.60
CA GLU A 151 13.79 -11.64 -9.22
C GLU A 151 13.06 -10.43 -8.66
N ALA A 152 12.73 -10.50 -7.38
CA ALA A 152 12.13 -9.44 -6.59
C ALA A 152 12.93 -9.26 -5.29
N LEU A 153 12.91 -8.05 -4.73
CA LEU A 153 13.47 -7.74 -3.42
C LEU A 153 12.38 -7.52 -2.36
N TYR A 154 11.17 -7.20 -2.81
CA TYR A 154 10.02 -6.97 -1.96
C TYR A 154 8.78 -7.68 -2.50
N ILE A 155 7.83 -7.96 -1.61
CA ILE A 155 6.48 -8.39 -1.96
C ILE A 155 5.50 -7.52 -1.20
N LEU A 156 4.50 -7.00 -1.88
CA LEU A 156 3.34 -6.34 -1.26
C LEU A 156 2.12 -7.25 -1.41
N GLU A 157 1.51 -7.63 -0.29
CA GLU A 157 0.21 -8.31 -0.24
C GLU A 157 -0.89 -7.31 0.11
N ILE A 158 -1.96 -7.29 -0.69
CA ILE A 158 -3.15 -6.43 -0.51
C ILE A 158 -4.43 -7.23 -0.75
N ASN A 159 -5.60 -6.67 -0.42
CA ASN A 159 -6.88 -7.32 -0.73
C ASN A 159 -7.00 -7.66 -2.22
N ALA A 160 -7.55 -8.84 -2.52
CA ALA A 160 -7.77 -9.29 -3.89
C ALA A 160 -8.60 -8.29 -4.71
N GLY A 161 -8.20 -8.08 -5.95
CA GLY A 161 -8.85 -7.18 -6.91
C GLY A 161 -8.40 -5.72 -6.82
N LEU A 162 -7.72 -5.30 -5.74
CA LEU A 162 -7.21 -3.92 -5.63
C LEU A 162 -6.16 -3.59 -6.69
N ALA A 163 -5.35 -4.57 -7.11
CA ALA A 163 -4.38 -4.35 -8.17
C ALA A 163 -5.07 -4.00 -9.49
N SER A 164 -6.13 -4.72 -9.84
CA SER A 164 -6.93 -4.43 -11.04
C SER A 164 -7.65 -3.09 -10.92
N LEU A 165 -8.29 -2.83 -9.78
CA LEU A 165 -9.08 -1.62 -9.55
C LEU A 165 -8.23 -0.34 -9.65
N ASN A 166 -6.95 -0.42 -9.26
CA ASN A 166 -6.03 0.71 -9.24
C ASN A 166 -5.05 0.73 -10.42
N ASN A 167 -5.29 -0.10 -11.45
CA ASN A 167 -4.47 -0.20 -12.65
C ASN A 167 -2.97 -0.42 -12.35
N LEU A 168 -2.67 -1.27 -11.38
CA LEU A 168 -1.29 -1.68 -11.12
C LEU A 168 -0.78 -2.48 -12.31
N ALA A 169 0.42 -2.17 -12.77
CA ALA A 169 1.03 -2.83 -13.92
C ALA A 169 2.50 -3.14 -13.66
N ILE A 170 3.02 -4.13 -14.37
CA ILE A 170 4.47 -4.38 -14.42
C ILE A 170 5.16 -3.08 -14.89
N GLY A 171 6.21 -2.68 -14.19
CA GLY A 171 6.95 -1.44 -14.40
C GLY A 171 6.44 -0.23 -13.62
N SER A 172 5.27 -0.30 -12.97
CA SER A 172 4.80 0.76 -12.06
C SER A 172 5.80 0.97 -10.92
N LEU A 173 6.08 2.23 -10.61
CA LEU A 173 6.93 2.62 -9.48
C LEU A 173 6.16 2.46 -8.18
N VAL A 174 6.81 1.87 -7.18
CA VAL A 174 6.31 1.70 -5.83
C VAL A 174 7.10 2.61 -4.90
N GLU A 175 6.43 3.49 -4.18
CA GLU A 175 7.07 4.47 -3.29
C GLU A 175 6.84 4.07 -1.82
N PHE A 176 7.93 3.93 -1.07
CA PHE A 176 7.97 3.70 0.37
C PHE A 176 9.39 3.97 0.89
N GLU A 177 9.57 4.23 2.18
CA GLU A 177 10.89 4.45 2.79
C GLU A 177 11.14 3.44 3.93
N LEU A 178 12.26 2.72 3.86
CA LEU A 178 12.68 1.66 4.80
C LEU A 178 13.89 2.07 5.65
#